data_AF-A0A2G8RAG2-F1
#
_entry.id   AF-A0A2G8RAG2-F1
#
_cell.length_a   1.000
_cell.length_b   1.000
_cell.length_c   1.000
_cell.angle_alpha   90.00
_cell.angle_beta   90.00
_cell.angle_gamma   90.00
#
_symmetry.space_group_name_H-M   'P 1'
#
loop_
_entity.id
_entity.type
_entity.pdbx_description
1 polymer ?
#
loop_
_entity_poly.entity_id
_entity_poly.type
_entity_poly.pdbx_seq_one_letter_code
_entity_poly.pdbx_strand_id
1 'polypeptide(L)' 'MEVNFIVPVLALMTMFAVIVFSLWSKHKTEQRKNDPTAPKSALASDGPTPGEK' A
#
# COMPACT_ATOMS: atom_id res chain seq x y z
N MET A 1 14.78 15.30 -28.38
CA MET A 1 14.82 13.86 -28.02
C MET A 1 13.87 13.14 -28.93
N GLU A 2 14.34 12.10 -29.62
CA GLU A 2 13.50 11.24 -30.48
C GLU A 2 12.37 10.60 -29.65
N VAL A 3 11.15 10.54 -30.20
CA VAL A 3 9.98 9.94 -29.51
C VAL A 3 10.25 8.48 -29.11
N ASN A 4 11.09 7.78 -29.86
CA ASN A 4 11.50 6.41 -29.58
C ASN A 4 12.27 6.27 -28.24
N PHE A 5 12.88 7.35 -27.73
CA PHE A 5 13.61 7.33 -26.46
C PHE A 5 12.75 7.81 -25.28
N ILE A 6 11.82 8.73 -25.50
CA ILE A 6 11.03 9.31 -24.40
C ILE A 6 10.00 8.32 -23.82
N VAL A 7 9.43 7.47 -24.67
CA VAL A 7 8.44 6.46 -24.26
C VAL A 7 9.01 5.45 -23.26
N PRO A 8 10.13 4.75 -23.54
CA PRO A 8 10.68 3.80 -22.59
C PRO A 8 11.17 4.47 -21.29
N VAL A 9 11.74 5.67 -21.36
CA VAL A 9 12.17 6.42 -20.17
C VAL A 9 10.97 6.79 -19.29
N LEU A 10 9.88 7.28 -19.88
CA LEU A 10 8.68 7.61 -19.13
C LEU A 10 8.04 6.36 -18.50
N ALA A 11 8.06 5.23 -19.21
CA ALA A 11 7.57 3.96 -18.67
C ALA A 11 8.38 3.52 -17.44
N LEU A 12 9.71 3.60 -17.50
CA LEU A 12 10.58 3.28 -16.36
C LEU A 12 10.35 4.22 -15.17
N MET A 13 10.19 5.53 -15.42
CA MET A 13 9.89 6.51 -14.38
C MET A 13 8.52 6.25 -13.74
N THR A 14 7.52 5.91 -14.55
CA THR A 14 6.16 5.59 -14.05
C THR A 14 6.18 4.32 -13.21
N MET A 15 6.86 3.27 -13.68
CA MET A 15 7.05 2.03 -12.92
C MET A 15 7.78 2.30 -11.60
N PHE A 16 8.84 3.09 -11.62
CA PHE A 16 9.57 3.47 -10.41
C PHE A 16 8.68 4.20 -9.40
N ALA A 17 7.87 5.17 -9.85
CA ALA A 17 6.92 5.88 -8.99
C ALA A 17 5.92 4.92 -8.33
N VAL A 18 5.38 3.95 -9.06
CA VAL A 18 4.46 2.93 -8.53
C VAL A 18 5.14 2.03 -7.49
N ILE A 19 6.41 1.64 -7.72
CA ILE A 19 7.17 0.83 -6.76
C ILE A 19 7.36 1.60 -5.45
N VAL A 20 7.78 2.86 -5.51
CA VAL A 20 7.95 3.71 -4.32
C VAL A 20 6.63 3.88 -3.58
N PHE A 21 5.55 4.16 -4.30
CA PHE A 21 4.21 4.27 -3.72
C PHE A 21 3.76 2.98 -3.03
N SER A 22 4.03 1.83 -3.64
CA SER A 22 3.71 0.50 -3.08
C SER A 22 4.48 0.24 -1.78
N LEU A 23 5.79 0.54 -1.76
CA LEU A 23 6.61 0.39 -0.56
C LEU A 23 6.13 1.29 0.58
N TRP A 24 5.78 2.55 0.29
CA TRP A 24 5.28 3.47 1.30
C TRP A 24 3.91 3.05 1.84
N SER A 25 3.00 2.60 0.96
CA SER A 25 1.69 2.09 1.34
C SER A 25 1.79 0.84 2.20
N LYS A 26 2.71 -0.07 1.86
CA LYS A 26 3.01 -1.25 2.68
C LYS A 26 3.52 -0.85 4.06
N HIS A 27 4.47 0.09 4.12
CA HIS A 27 5.02 0.56 5.39
C HIS A 27 3.95 1.18 6.28
N LYS A 28 3.06 2.00 5.72
CA LYS A 28 1.92 2.59 6.44
C LYS A 28 0.93 1.52 6.94
N THR A 29 0.71 0.47 6.14
CA THR A 29 -0.16 -0.65 6.53
C THR A 29 0.44 -1.45 7.68
N GLU A 30 1.74 -1.76 7.64
CA GLU A 30 2.42 -2.46 8.73
C GLU A 30 2.49 -1.62 10.01
N GLN A 31 2.72 -0.31 9.91
CA GLN A 31 2.60 0.59 11.06
C GLN A 31 1.21 0.53 11.70
N ARG A 32 0.15 0.58 10.87
CA ARG A 32 -1.24 0.48 11.34
C ARG A 32 -1.56 -0.88 11.96
N LYS A 33 -0.97 -1.97 11.46
CA LYS A 33 -1.14 -3.31 12.05
C LYS A 33 -0.49 -3.43 13.42
N ASN A 34 0.61 -2.71 13.67
CA ASN A 34 1.32 -2.71 14.94
C ASN A 34 0.82 -1.63 15.93
N ASP A 35 -0.12 -0.78 15.51
CA ASP A 35 -0.73 0.24 16.37
C ASP A 35 -1.78 -0.41 17.30
N PRO A 36 -1.54 -0.45 18.63
CA PRO A 36 -2.46 -1.05 19.59
C PRO A 36 -3.78 -0.29 19.75
N THR A 37 -3.87 0.94 19.24
CA THR A 37 -5.06 1.79 19.30
C THR A 37 -5.87 1.80 18.01
N ALA A 38 -5.37 1.19 16.93
CA ALA A 38 -6.07 1.15 15.66
C ALA A 38 -7.35 0.29 15.79
N PRO A 39 -8.52 0.77 15.33
CA PRO A 39 -9.76 0.00 15.38
C PRO A 39 -9.59 -1.26 14.54
N LYS A 40 -9.68 -2.42 15.21
CA LYS A 40 -9.54 -3.72 14.57
C LYS A 40 -10.68 -3.92 13.57
N SER A 41 -10.33 -4.36 12.35
CA SER A 41 -11.32 -4.62 11.29
C SER A 41 -12.21 -5.80 11.69
N ALA A 42 -13.53 -5.67 11.55
CA ALA A 42 -14.47 -6.77 11.77
C ALA A 42 -14.27 -7.97 10.82
N LEU A 43 -13.48 -7.80 9.76
CA LEU A 43 -13.07 -8.87 8.83
C LEU A 43 -11.68 -9.43 9.15
N ALA A 44 -10.92 -8.82 10.06
CA ALA A 44 -9.64 -9.37 10.49
C ALA A 44 -9.87 -10.59 11.39
N SER A 45 -9.03 -11.61 11.25
CA SER A 45 -9.13 -12.83 12.06
C SER A 45 -9.00 -12.58 13.58
N ASP A 46 -8.40 -11.45 13.97
CA ASP A 46 -8.23 -11.00 15.36
C ASP A 46 -9.14 -9.82 15.72
N GLY A 47 -10.08 -9.49 14.84
CA GLY A 47 -11.04 -8.41 14.99
C GLY A 47 -12.27 -8.79 15.82
N PRO A 48 -13.14 -7.81 16.14
CA PRO A 48 -14.33 -8.05 16.94
C PRO A 48 -15.28 -8.99 16.21
N THR A 49 -15.62 -10.13 16.81
CA THR A 49 -16.57 -11.08 16.25
C THR A 49 -17.97 -10.44 16.19
N PRO A 50 -18.61 -10.34 15.01
CA PRO A 50 -19.99 -9.85 14.92
C PRO A 50 -20.94 -10.85 15.60
N GLY A 51 -21.20 -10.68 16.90
CA GLY A 51 -22.09 -11.56 17.66
C GLY A 51 -21.74 -11.81 19.12
N GLU A 52 -20.63 -11.27 19.63
CA GLU A 52 -20.31 -11.37 21.07
C GLU A 52 -21.03 -10.26 21.85
N LYS A 53 -22.33 -10.45 22.06
CA LYS A 53 -23.17 -9.73 23.03
C LYS A 53 -24.10 -10.73 23.73
#